data_AF-A0A1V6YJK6-F1
#
_entry.id   AF-A0A1V6YJK6-F1
#
_cell.length_a   1.000
_cell.length_b   1.000
_cell.length_c   1.000
_cell.angle_alpha   90.00
_cell.angle_beta   90.00
_cell.angle_gamma   90.00
#
_symmetry.space_group_name_H-M   'P 1'
#
loop_
_entity.id
_entity.type
_entity.pdbx_description
1 polymer ?
#
loop_
_entity_poly.entity_id
_entity_poly.type
_entity_poly.pdbx_seq_one_letter_code
_entity_poly.pdbx_strand_id
1 'polypeptide(L)'
;MESKLAFFIPEISSHGSDNEFGPGFYTADNLCYALEYVRIGGAIMVFKDPYLHSTEVWEPDLQSWNAWVARWKHLPLEIAQQPIPAEYGSADFIKGAISSRGQDVQACRGVPTPSENIQLAACSFKGCKALSESPELIIFVERA
;
A
#
# COMPACT_ATOMS: atom_id res chain seq x y z
N MET A 1 14.67 7.00 -26.12
CA MET A 1 13.89 5.79 -25.79
C MET A 1 12.76 6.25 -24.87
N GLU A 2 11.50 6.21 -25.33
CA GLU A 2 10.36 6.51 -24.47
C GLU A 2 10.11 5.31 -23.54
N SER A 3 10.51 5.41 -22.28
CA SER A 3 10.20 4.40 -21.25
C SER A 3 8.79 4.66 -20.69
N LYS A 4 7.74 4.33 -21.45
CA LYS A 4 6.36 4.39 -20.95
C LYS A 4 6.06 3.12 -20.15
N LEU A 5 6.07 3.25 -18.82
CA LEU A 5 5.58 2.20 -17.92
C LEU A 5 4.05 2.31 -17.85
N ALA A 6 3.34 1.42 -18.56
CA ALA A 6 1.90 1.32 -18.47
C ALA A 6 1.55 0.40 -17.29
N PHE A 7 1.09 0.98 -16.18
CA PHE A 7 0.55 0.20 -15.07
C PHE A 7 -0.89 -0.19 -15.38
N PHE A 8 -1.15 -1.50 -15.48
CA PHE A 8 -2.49 -2.04 -15.30
C PHE A 8 -2.68 -2.26 -13.81
N ILE A 9 -3.20 -1.25 -13.11
CA ILE A 9 -3.47 -1.32 -11.68
C ILE A 9 -4.84 -2.00 -11.51
N PRO A 10 -4.91 -3.22 -10.97
CA PRO A 10 -6.18 -3.93 -10.82
C PRO A 10 -7.10 -3.18 -9.85
N GLU A 11 -8.40 -3.28 -10.12
CA GLU A 11 -9.55 -2.70 -9.42
C GLU A 11 -9.26 -1.97 -8.10
N ILE A 12 -9.33 -0.64 -8.17
CA ILE A 12 -9.29 0.28 -7.04
C ILE A 12 -10.60 0.11 -6.26
N SER A 13 -10.65 -0.85 -5.34
CA SER A 13 -11.69 -0.84 -4.33
C SER A 13 -11.29 0.14 -3.24
N SER A 14 -11.95 1.30 -3.18
CA SER A 14 -11.84 2.24 -2.05
C SER A 14 -12.49 1.69 -0.78
N HIS A 15 -13.16 0.54 -0.87
CA HIS A 15 -13.80 -0.15 0.24
C HIS A 15 -12.84 -1.08 1.00
N GLY A 16 -11.72 -1.48 0.40
CA GLY A 16 -10.72 -2.33 1.03
C GLY A 16 -9.68 -1.55 1.84
N SER A 17 -9.01 -2.22 2.77
CA SER A 17 -7.76 -1.73 3.38
C SER A 17 -6.54 -1.94 2.50
N ASP A 18 -6.74 -2.63 1.39
CA ASP A 18 -5.70 -3.39 0.72
C ASP A 18 -4.80 -2.55 -0.20
N ASN A 19 -5.23 -1.32 -0.48
CA ASN A 19 -4.62 -0.37 -1.41
C ASN A 19 -4.70 1.06 -0.85
N GLU A 20 -4.66 1.21 0.48
CA GLU A 20 -4.90 2.49 1.16
C GLU A 20 -3.89 3.58 0.81
N PHE A 21 -2.70 3.22 0.33
CA PHE A 21 -1.64 4.16 -0.06
C PHE A 21 -1.72 4.63 -1.51
N GLY A 22 -2.84 4.37 -2.20
CA GLY A 22 -3.01 4.82 -3.57
C GLY A 22 -2.62 3.80 -4.63
N PRO A 23 -2.42 4.24 -5.88
CA PRO A 23 -1.96 3.37 -6.95
C PRO A 23 -0.49 2.95 -6.73
N GLY A 24 -0.18 1.65 -6.84
CA GLY A 24 1.19 1.16 -6.67
C GLY A 24 1.30 -0.37 -6.62
N PHE A 25 2.54 -0.86 -6.48
CA PHE A 25 2.82 -2.27 -6.22
C PHE A 25 3.02 -2.48 -4.71
N TYR A 26 2.16 -3.28 -4.10
CA TYR A 26 2.10 -3.45 -2.66
C TYR A 26 2.87 -4.68 -2.21
N THR A 27 3.67 -4.51 -1.17
CA THR A 27 4.36 -5.58 -0.46
C THR A 27 4.01 -5.52 1.02
N ALA A 28 4.06 -6.66 1.70
CA ALA A 28 3.83 -6.78 3.12
C ALA A 28 5.01 -7.50 3.78
N ASP A 29 5.32 -7.14 5.02
CA ASP A 29 6.36 -7.78 5.82
C ASP A 29 5.88 -9.06 6.53
N ASN A 30 4.57 -9.31 6.52
CA ASN A 30 3.92 -10.44 7.17
C ASN A 30 3.41 -11.47 6.15
N LEU A 31 3.98 -12.68 6.18
CA LEU A 31 3.55 -13.79 5.32
C LEU A 31 2.10 -14.22 5.56
N CYS A 32 1.64 -14.23 6.81
CA CYS A 32 0.24 -14.55 7.13
C CYS A 32 -0.70 -13.55 6.46
N TYR A 33 -0.37 -12.27 6.49
CA TYR A 33 -1.15 -11.23 5.82
C TYR A 33 -1.08 -11.38 4.29
N ALA A 34 0.10 -11.67 3.73
CA ALA A 34 0.25 -11.92 2.29
C ALA A 34 -0.59 -13.14 1.82
N LEU A 35 -0.70 -14.18 2.64
CA LEU A 35 -1.54 -15.35 2.36
C LEU A 35 -3.04 -14.99 2.31
N GLU A 36 -3.51 -14.02 3.08
CA GLU A 36 -4.90 -13.54 3.00
C GLU A 36 -5.22 -12.92 1.63
N TYR A 37 -4.22 -12.40 0.91
CA TYR A 37 -4.39 -11.87 -0.46
C TYR A 37 -4.36 -12.94 -1.52
N VAL A 38 -3.55 -13.98 -1.31
CA VAL A 38 -3.43 -15.09 -2.24
C VAL A 38 -4.71 -15.92 -2.15
N ARG A 39 -5.72 -15.47 -2.89
CA ARG A 39 -6.93 -16.24 -3.18
C ARG A 39 -6.54 -17.56 -3.87
N ILE A 40 -7.51 -18.46 -3.98
CA ILE A 40 -7.34 -19.84 -4.47
C ILE A 40 -6.57 -19.91 -5.81
N GLY A 41 -5.32 -20.39 -5.74
CA GLY A 41 -4.43 -20.62 -6.89
C GLY A 41 -3.65 -19.38 -7.36
N GLY A 42 -2.89 -18.76 -6.46
CA GLY A 42 -2.01 -17.63 -6.77
C GLY A 42 -0.54 -17.87 -6.38
N ALA A 43 0.25 -16.80 -6.37
CA ALA A 43 1.66 -16.84 -5.98
C ALA A 43 2.02 -15.64 -5.10
N ILE A 44 2.97 -15.86 -4.19
CA ILE A 44 3.61 -14.81 -3.37
C ILE A 44 4.99 -14.55 -3.95
N MET A 45 5.26 -13.29 -4.29
CA MET A 45 6.60 -12.85 -4.64
C MET A 45 7.27 -12.30 -3.38
N VAL A 46 8.44 -12.83 -3.05
CA VAL A 46 9.24 -12.39 -1.90
C VAL A 46 10.44 -11.63 -2.44
N PHE A 47 10.63 -10.43 -1.89
CA PHE A 47 11.74 -9.55 -2.22
C PHE A 47 12.70 -9.51 -1.03
N LYS A 48 14.00 -9.36 -1.28
CA LYS A 48 14.93 -8.89 -0.24
C LYS A 48 14.54 -7.48 0.15
N ASP A 49 14.92 -7.07 1.36
CA ASP A 49 14.81 -5.67 1.78
C ASP A 49 15.36 -4.76 0.66
N PRO A 50 14.49 -4.00 -0.04
CA PRO A 50 14.93 -3.19 -1.15
C PRO A 50 15.90 -2.13 -0.62
N TYR A 51 16.92 -1.80 -1.40
CA TYR A 51 17.89 -0.78 -0.98
C TYR A 51 17.26 0.61 -1.00
N LEU A 52 16.61 0.99 0.11
CA LEU A 52 15.81 2.20 0.21
C LEU A 52 16.64 3.50 0.27
N HIS A 53 17.95 3.42 0.52
CA HIS A 53 18.80 4.62 0.67
C HIS A 53 18.93 5.48 -0.58
N SER A 54 18.65 4.91 -1.76
CA SER A 54 18.64 5.66 -3.02
C SER A 54 17.25 6.16 -3.42
N THR A 55 16.22 5.89 -2.62
CA THR A 55 14.82 6.16 -2.93
C THR A 55 14.18 7.10 -1.93
N GLU A 56 13.18 7.86 -2.35
CA GLU A 56 12.37 8.67 -1.44
C GLU A 56 11.31 7.79 -0.78
N VAL A 57 11.44 7.58 0.54
CA VAL A 57 10.46 6.84 1.33
C VAL A 57 9.66 7.81 2.17
N TRP A 58 8.34 7.80 1.98
CA TRP A 58 7.43 8.52 2.85
C TRP A 58 6.84 7.56 3.89
N GLU A 59 7.11 7.83 5.16
CA GLU A 59 6.50 7.15 6.31
C GLU A 59 5.53 8.14 6.98
N PRO A 60 4.22 8.12 6.66
CA PRO A 60 3.27 9.05 7.26
C PRO A 60 3.22 8.85 8.78
N ASP A 61 3.30 9.96 9.52
CA ASP A 61 2.95 9.97 10.93
C ASP A 61 1.44 9.72 11.13
N LEU A 62 1.01 9.55 12.37
CA LEU A 62 -0.39 9.23 12.66
C LEU A 62 -1.37 10.29 12.12
N GLN A 63 -1.00 11.57 12.13
CA GLN A 63 -1.86 12.64 11.64
C GLN A 63 -1.99 12.59 10.11
N SER A 64 -0.87 12.46 9.42
CA SER A 64 -0.79 12.35 7.96
C SER A 64 -1.48 11.09 7.47
N TRP A 65 -1.28 9.98 8.18
CA TRP A 65 -1.96 8.72 7.93
C TRP A 65 -3.48 8.87 8.06
N ASN A 66 -3.95 9.51 9.15
CA ASN A 66 -5.39 9.70 9.36
C ASN A 66 -6.02 10.56 8.25
N ALA A 67 -5.36 11.66 7.87
CA ALA A 67 -5.79 12.52 6.77
C ALA A 67 -5.83 11.76 5.45
N TRP A 68 -4.80 10.95 5.18
CA TRP A 68 -4.68 10.16 3.97
C TRP A 68 -5.76 9.08 3.86
N VAL A 69 -5.92 8.25 4.89
CA VAL A 69 -6.95 7.19 4.90
C VAL A 69 -8.35 7.78 4.82
N ALA A 70 -8.63 8.87 5.53
CA ALA A 70 -9.92 9.55 5.43
C ALA A 70 -10.21 10.05 4.02
N ARG A 71 -9.20 10.61 3.34
CA ARG A 71 -9.29 11.04 1.95
C ARG A 71 -9.48 9.86 1.00
N TRP A 72 -8.67 8.81 1.12
CA TRP A 72 -8.70 7.63 0.26
C TRP A 72 -10.03 6.88 0.34
N LYS A 73 -10.57 6.73 1.55
CA LYS A 73 -11.88 6.11 1.78
C LYS A 73 -13.07 7.06 1.56
N HIS A 74 -12.84 8.29 1.10
CA HIS A 74 -13.86 9.31 0.90
C HIS A 74 -14.76 9.55 2.14
N LEU A 75 -14.16 9.54 3.33
CA LEU A 75 -14.90 9.79 4.56
C LEU A 75 -15.37 11.26 4.62
N PRO A 76 -16.61 11.53 5.07
CA PRO A 76 -17.14 12.87 5.20
C PRO A 76 -16.61 13.58 6.46
N LEU A 77 -15.28 13.69 6.58
CA LEU A 77 -14.57 14.26 7.73
C LEU A 77 -13.73 15.47 7.29
N GLU A 78 -13.61 16.50 8.14
CA GLU A 78 -12.77 17.68 7.84
C GLU A 78 -11.31 17.30 7.59
N ILE A 79 -10.80 16.28 8.28
CA ILE A 79 -9.44 15.78 8.11
C ILE A 79 -9.17 15.25 6.69
N ALA A 80 -10.20 14.76 5.98
CA ALA A 80 -10.08 14.32 4.59
C ALA A 80 -9.86 15.50 3.62
N GLN A 81 -10.21 16.73 4.02
CA GLN A 81 -10.06 17.93 3.21
C GLN A 81 -8.68 18.59 3.35
N GLN A 82 -7.87 18.17 4.33
CA GLN A 82 -6.51 18.69 4.50
C GLN A 82 -5.67 18.47 3.24
N PRO A 83 -4.76 19.41 2.89
CA PRO A 83 -3.91 19.29 1.71
C PRO A 83 -3.19 17.93 1.64
N ILE A 84 -3.02 17.41 0.42
CA ILE A 84 -2.22 16.20 0.22
C ILE A 84 -0.77 16.54 0.61
N PRO A 85 -0.13 15.75 1.49
CA PRO A 85 1.27 15.93 1.84
C PRO A 85 2.15 15.98 0.59
N ALA A 86 3.09 16.92 0.52
CA ALA A 86 3.95 17.06 -0.66
C ALA A 86 4.81 15.81 -0.88
N GLU A 87 5.16 15.14 0.22
CA GLU A 87 5.92 13.90 0.31
C GLU A 87 5.24 12.76 -0.46
N TYR A 88 3.90 12.69 -0.45
CA TYR A 88 3.17 11.70 -1.25
C TYR A 88 3.47 11.86 -2.75
N GLY A 89 3.60 13.10 -3.22
CA GLY A 89 3.79 13.40 -4.64
C GLY A 89 5.20 13.06 -5.17
N SER A 90 6.20 12.99 -4.29
CA SER A 90 7.59 12.68 -4.67
C SER A 90 8.07 11.29 -4.23
N ALA A 91 7.31 10.61 -3.35
CA ALA A 91 7.65 9.30 -2.82
C ALA A 91 7.85 8.25 -3.91
N ASP A 92 9.01 7.58 -3.87
CA ASP A 92 9.26 6.34 -4.60
C ASP A 92 8.57 5.16 -3.90
N PHE A 93 8.55 5.22 -2.56
CA PHE A 93 7.89 4.27 -1.69
C PHE A 93 7.04 4.97 -0.62
N ILE A 94 5.90 4.37 -0.30
CA ILE A 94 5.11 4.73 0.88
C ILE A 94 5.12 3.54 1.83
N LYS A 95 5.46 3.76 3.08
CA LYS A 95 5.51 2.71 4.10
C LYS A 95 4.67 3.09 5.30
N GLY A 96 3.71 2.27 5.66
CA GLY A 96 2.87 2.54 6.82
C GLY A 96 1.92 1.42 7.15
N ALA A 97 1.24 1.56 8.28
CA ALA A 97 0.18 0.65 8.69
C ALA A 97 -1.02 0.74 7.76
N ILE A 98 -1.73 -0.36 7.56
CA ILE A 98 -3.05 -0.34 6.93
C ILE A 98 -4.15 -0.26 7.99
N SER A 99 -5.37 0.10 7.60
CA SER A 99 -6.53 0.05 8.49
C SER A 99 -6.83 -1.38 8.96
N SER A 100 -7.26 -1.50 10.22
CA SER A 100 -7.66 -2.79 10.80
C SER A 100 -8.93 -3.35 10.13
N ARG A 101 -8.87 -4.61 9.70
CA ARG A 101 -10.03 -5.33 9.12
C ARG A 101 -11.10 -5.56 10.19
N GLY A 102 -12.37 -5.35 9.85
CA GLY A 102 -13.51 -5.69 10.72
C GLY A 102 -13.97 -4.59 11.69
N GLN A 103 -13.32 -3.43 11.73
CA GLN A 103 -13.99 -2.26 12.27
C GLN A 103 -14.96 -1.74 11.21
N ASP A 104 -16.22 -2.10 11.41
CA ASP A 104 -17.34 -1.55 10.72
C ASP A 104 -17.24 -0.02 10.66
N VAL A 105 -16.88 0.48 9.48
CA VAL A 105 -17.19 1.85 9.04
C VAL A 105 -18.73 2.03 8.95
N GLN A 106 -19.54 1.05 9.38
CA GLN A 106 -21.00 1.12 9.49
C GLN A 106 -21.49 2.28 10.36
N ALA A 107 -20.61 2.98 11.09
CA ALA A 107 -20.99 4.20 11.80
C ALA A 107 -20.58 5.51 11.11
N CYS A 108 -19.82 5.55 10.00
CA CYS A 108 -19.36 6.77 9.32
C CYS A 108 -18.81 7.89 10.26
N ARG A 109 -18.35 7.57 11.47
CA ARG A 109 -18.11 8.54 12.54
C ARG A 109 -16.63 8.89 12.77
N GLY A 110 -15.69 8.21 12.10
CA GLY A 110 -14.27 8.44 12.32
C GLY A 110 -13.37 7.74 11.33
N VAL A 111 -12.08 8.07 11.39
CA VAL A 111 -11.01 7.39 10.65
C VAL A 111 -10.80 5.99 11.25
N PRO A 112 -10.63 4.94 10.44
CA PRO A 112 -10.29 3.60 10.93
C PRO A 112 -9.04 3.61 11.80
N THR A 113 -8.90 2.63 12.70
CA THR A 113 -7.67 2.47 13.46
C THR A 113 -6.55 1.82 12.62
N PRO A 114 -5.31 2.33 12.69
CA PRO A 114 -4.15 1.64 12.13
C PRO A 114 -4.03 0.23 12.73
N SER A 115 -3.70 -0.74 11.89
CA SER A 115 -3.39 -2.11 12.31
C SER A 115 -1.90 -2.29 12.60
N GLU A 116 -1.53 -3.48 13.07
CA GLU A 116 -0.13 -3.88 13.21
C GLU A 116 0.52 -4.31 11.88
N ASN A 117 -0.26 -4.48 10.82
CA ASN A 117 0.26 -4.88 9.52
C ASN A 117 0.80 -3.65 8.78
N ILE A 118 2.09 -3.69 8.44
CA ILE A 118 2.75 -2.65 7.66
C ILE A 118 2.79 -3.07 6.19
N GLN A 119 2.51 -2.12 5.30
CA GLN A 119 2.74 -2.29 3.87
C GLN A 119 3.80 -1.32 3.38
N LEU A 120 4.51 -1.75 2.35
CA LEU A 120 5.39 -0.93 1.55
C LEU A 120 4.83 -0.92 0.11
N ALA A 121 4.42 0.25 -0.35
CA ALA A 121 3.89 0.48 -1.69
C ALA A 121 4.94 1.16 -2.55
N ALA A 122 5.31 0.55 -3.68
CA ALA A 122 6.11 1.20 -4.72
C ALA A 122 5.18 2.04 -5.61
N CYS A 123 5.38 3.36 -5.58
CA CYS A 123 4.47 4.34 -6.20
C CYS A 123 5.09 5.03 -7.43
N SER A 124 6.39 4.87 -7.65
CA SER A 124 7.11 5.45 -8.79
C SER A 124 7.79 4.38 -9.66
N PHE A 125 8.23 4.78 -10.86
CA PHE A 125 9.08 3.94 -11.71
C PHE A 125 10.34 3.48 -10.97
N LYS A 126 10.94 4.36 -10.18
CA LYS A 126 12.18 4.10 -9.46
C LYS A 126 11.95 3.15 -8.28
N GLY A 127 10.82 3.29 -7.57
CA GLY A 127 10.39 2.31 -6.56
C GLY A 127 10.14 0.93 -7.16
N CYS A 128 9.43 0.87 -8.30
CA CYS A 128 9.18 -0.40 -9.01
C CYS A 128 10.48 -1.03 -9.53
N LYS A 129 11.43 -0.22 -10.02
CA LYS A 129 12.75 -0.69 -10.44
C LYS A 129 13.51 -1.31 -9.26
N ALA A 130 13.50 -0.66 -8.09
CA ALA A 130 14.13 -1.19 -6.88
C ALA A 130 13.53 -2.54 -6.44
N LEU A 131 12.21 -2.70 -6.52
CA LEU A 131 11.56 -4.01 -6.28
C LEU A 131 11.97 -5.05 -7.34
N SER A 132 12.01 -4.67 -8.62
CA SER A 132 12.38 -5.60 -9.70
C SER A 132 13.83 -6.10 -9.61
N GLU A 133 14.71 -5.35 -8.94
CA GLU A 133 16.12 -5.69 -8.73
C GLU A 133 16.35 -6.50 -7.44
N SER A 134 15.31 -6.71 -6.62
CA SER A 134 15.38 -7.41 -5.34
C SER A 134 14.56 -8.72 -5.20
N PRO A 135 14.13 -9.45 -6.25
CA PRO A 135 13.40 -10.69 -6.07
C PRO A 135 14.29 -11.76 -5.42
N GLU A 136 13.77 -12.45 -4.40
CA GLU A 136 14.45 -13.56 -3.73
C GLU A 136 13.83 -14.91 -4.10
N LEU A 137 12.50 -15.02 -4.03
CA LEU A 137 11.79 -16.25 -4.36
C LEU A 137 10.33 -15.99 -4.75
N ILE A 138 9.73 -16.99 -5.40
CA ILE A 138 8.30 -17.02 -5.72
C ILE A 138 7.71 -18.30 -5.10
N ILE A 139 6.68 -18.15 -4.27
CA ILE A 139 5.95 -19.27 -3.65
C ILE A 139 4.65 -19.46 -4.41
N PHE A 140 4.48 -20.60 -5.07
CA PHE A 140 3.19 -20.97 -5.66
C PHE A 140 2.30 -21.61 -4.59
N VAL A 141 1.08 -21.09 -4.45
CA VAL A 141 0.09 -21.63 -3.51
C VAL A 141 -0.86 -22.53 -4.29
N GLU A 142 -0.77 -23.83 -4.05
CA GLU A 142 -1.64 -24.81 -4.69
C GLU A 142 -3.10 -24.63 -4.29
N ARG A 143 -4.00 -25.02 -5.20
CA ARG A 143 -5.41 -25.15 -4.88
C ARG A 143 -5.60 -26.45 -4.10
N ALA A 144 -6.08 -26.34 -2.85
CA ALA A 144 -6.59 -27.49 -2.11
C ALA A 144 -7.97 -27.91 -2.65
#